data_AF-A0A078BPE5-F1
#
_entry.id   AF-A0A078BPE5-F1
#
_cell.length_a   1.000
_cell.length_b   1.000
_cell.length_c   1.000
_cell.angle_alpha   90.00
_cell.angle_beta   90.00
_cell.angle_gamma   90.00
#
_symmetry.space_group_name_H-M   'P 1'
#
loop_
_entity.id
_entity.type
_entity.pdbx_description
1 polymer ?
#
loop_
_entity_poly.entity_id
_entity_poly.type
_entity_poly.pdbx_seq_one_letter_code
_entity_poly.pdbx_strand_id
1 'polypeptide(L)'
;MSAARNYVYAVDYKLGYLRIRYPVPRQISMKRIQDDHVKHVRELREEHRIALANKKKSNNSELENKRNELQLEEEQLKRSIQNMEHDMRMQAKEEQRSDIEKHELTKREIIEQHQETISNLNRSMSEAEKSMREQKFIHQTKCEEIDLMMKLKQGDLAKALRNDILEEKYNSTVQHVKHIWTLISKAMTVIHKSLTNDDKQTISTRNREILVTLVKNKMDNLEEASEKVLNFKGYDGMKGGANTNVVKQILNKIVDVRNSLNTFLSTFSEMDKSLKAFKAFKDRMNMLNYAVSKLRNIKLQKHADIEIRNMELILNEWEKDCKFAHTSKSLMN
;
A
#
# COMPACT_ATOMS: atom_id res chain seq x y z
N MET A 1 1.31 25.97 7.04
CA MET A 1 2.39 25.99 6.02
C MET A 1 3.20 24.72 6.26
N SER A 2 3.34 23.70 5.43
CA SER A 2 3.15 23.47 3.99
C SER A 2 2.55 22.07 3.82
N ALA A 3 1.43 21.95 3.10
CA ALA A 3 0.81 20.66 2.81
C ALA A 3 1.49 20.06 1.58
N ALA A 4 2.48 19.18 1.78
CA ALA A 4 3.05 18.36 0.73
C ALA A 4 1.96 17.39 0.22
N ARG A 5 1.34 17.75 -0.91
CA ARG A 5 0.32 16.94 -1.58
C ARG A 5 1.01 15.77 -2.27
N ASN A 6 0.90 14.59 -1.66
CA ASN A 6 1.24 13.35 -2.32
C ASN A 6 0.16 13.03 -3.36
N TYR A 7 0.54 13.07 -4.64
CA TYR A 7 -0.30 12.72 -5.78
C TYR A 7 0.10 11.33 -6.29
N VAL A 8 -0.89 10.53 -6.70
CA VAL A 8 -0.70 9.22 -7.35
C VAL A 8 -1.55 9.23 -8.62
N TYR A 9 -1.00 8.73 -9.73
CA TYR A 9 -1.68 8.63 -11.02
C TYR A 9 -2.69 7.48 -10.97
N ALA A 10 -3.96 7.77 -11.24
CA ALA A 10 -4.97 6.75 -11.46
C ALA A 10 -4.95 6.34 -12.94
N VAL A 11 -4.84 5.04 -13.21
CA VAL A 11 -4.97 4.46 -14.55
C VAL A 11 -6.36 3.83 -14.62
N ASP A 12 -7.22 4.38 -15.46
CA ASP A 12 -8.57 3.87 -15.68
C ASP A 12 -8.58 3.05 -16.98
N TYR A 13 -8.74 1.73 -16.85
CA TYR A 13 -8.81 0.79 -17.97
C TYR A 13 -10.24 0.72 -18.49
N LYS A 14 -10.71 1.78 -19.15
CA LYS A 14 -11.89 1.72 -20.00
C LYS A 14 -11.58 2.35 -21.35
N LEU A 15 -11.59 1.49 -22.38
CA LEU A 15 -11.72 1.85 -23.79
C LEU A 15 -10.58 2.71 -24.36
N GLY A 16 -9.46 2.06 -24.72
CA GLY A 16 -8.66 2.38 -25.92
C GLY A 16 -7.97 3.75 -26.05
N TYR A 17 -8.09 4.69 -25.12
CA TYR A 17 -7.46 6.02 -25.24
C TYR A 17 -6.89 6.51 -23.90
N LEU A 18 -5.56 6.56 -23.79
CA LEU A 18 -4.86 7.20 -22.67
C LEU A 18 -5.12 8.71 -22.68
N ARG A 19 -5.88 9.22 -21.71
CA ARG A 19 -5.95 10.65 -21.37
C ARG A 19 -5.53 10.86 -19.93
N ILE A 20 -4.31 11.33 -19.73
CA ILE A 20 -3.78 11.73 -18.41
C ILE A 20 -4.54 12.98 -17.95
N ARG A 21 -5.32 12.88 -16.87
CA ARG A 21 -5.95 14.03 -16.21
C ARG A 21 -5.52 14.13 -14.74
N TYR A 22 -4.91 15.27 -14.45
CA TYR A 22 -4.72 16.03 -13.20
C TYR A 22 -4.58 15.33 -11.83
N PRO A 23 -3.81 15.96 -10.91
CA PRO A 23 -3.40 15.35 -9.65
C PRO A 23 -4.58 15.25 -8.65
N VAL A 24 -4.98 14.04 -8.28
CA VAL A 24 -6.05 13.80 -7.29
C VAL A 24 -5.44 13.54 -5.90
N PRO A 25 -5.91 14.21 -4.83
CA PRO A 25 -5.46 13.97 -3.45
C PRO A 25 -5.55 12.48 -3.05
N ARG A 26 -4.52 11.91 -2.41
CA ARG A 26 -4.45 10.48 -2.00
C ARG A 26 -5.66 9.95 -1.22
N GLN A 27 -6.36 10.79 -0.44
CA GLN A 27 -7.60 10.38 0.24
C GLN A 27 -8.77 10.13 -0.73
N ILE A 28 -8.82 10.90 -1.83
CA ILE A 28 -9.86 10.76 -2.86
C ILE A 28 -9.56 9.54 -3.75
N SER A 29 -8.29 9.20 -3.99
CA SER A 29 -7.94 8.00 -4.75
C SER A 29 -8.23 6.71 -3.97
N MET A 30 -7.91 6.64 -2.67
CA MET A 30 -8.26 5.46 -1.87
C MET A 30 -9.78 5.28 -1.72
N LYS A 31 -10.52 6.38 -1.54
CA LYS A 31 -11.98 6.32 -1.47
C LYS A 31 -12.59 5.87 -2.79
N ARG A 32 -12.08 6.34 -3.94
CA ARG A 32 -12.49 5.83 -5.26
C ARG A 32 -12.16 4.35 -5.44
N ILE A 33 -10.97 3.89 -5.06
CA ILE A 33 -10.61 2.47 -5.17
C ILE A 33 -11.50 1.60 -4.28
N GLN A 34 -11.83 2.05 -3.07
CA GLN A 34 -12.78 1.36 -2.20
C GLN A 34 -14.20 1.38 -2.78
N ASP A 35 -14.67 2.52 -3.26
CA ASP A 35 -16.01 2.67 -3.85
C ASP A 35 -16.14 1.85 -5.14
N ASP A 36 -15.11 1.82 -5.98
CA ASP A 36 -15.03 1.01 -7.20
C ASP A 36 -14.93 -0.49 -6.88
N HIS A 37 -14.17 -0.88 -5.85
CA HIS A 37 -14.11 -2.27 -5.40
C HIS A 37 -15.47 -2.73 -4.84
N VAL A 38 -16.13 -1.91 -4.02
CA VAL A 38 -17.48 -2.20 -3.50
C VAL A 38 -18.50 -2.28 -4.63
N LYS A 39 -18.40 -1.40 -5.64
CA LYS A 39 -19.25 -1.42 -6.82
C LYS A 39 -19.02 -2.68 -7.66
N HIS A 40 -17.77 -3.03 -7.93
CA HIS A 40 -17.43 -4.20 -8.73
C HIS A 40 -17.83 -5.51 -8.05
N VAL A 41 -17.64 -5.62 -6.74
CA VAL A 41 -18.14 -6.77 -5.95
C VAL A 41 -19.67 -6.84 -5.98
N ARG A 42 -20.36 -5.70 -5.97
CA ARG A 42 -21.82 -5.67 -6.07
C ARG A 42 -22.32 -6.07 -7.47
N GLU A 43 -21.66 -5.60 -8.53
CA GLU A 43 -21.93 -5.99 -9.92
C GLU A 43 -21.68 -7.49 -10.13
N LEU A 44 -20.53 -8.02 -9.69
CA LEU A 44 -20.22 -9.45 -9.75
C LEU A 44 -21.22 -10.30 -8.97
N ARG A 45 -21.68 -9.84 -7.80
CA ARG A 45 -22.73 -10.53 -7.04
C ARG A 45 -24.07 -10.54 -7.78
N GLU A 46 -24.43 -9.45 -8.45
CA GLU A 46 -25.67 -9.38 -9.22
C GLU A 46 -25.58 -10.20 -10.51
N GLU A 47 -24.46 -10.17 -11.23
CA GLU A 47 -24.21 -11.05 -12.38
C GLU A 47 -24.27 -12.51 -11.98
N HIS A 48 -23.66 -12.88 -10.85
CA HIS A 48 -23.72 -14.25 -10.34
C HIS A 48 -25.16 -14.61 -9.92
N ARG A 49 -25.93 -13.68 -9.34
CA ARG A 49 -27.35 -13.88 -9.00
C ARG A 49 -28.19 -14.09 -10.25
N ILE A 50 -27.98 -13.30 -11.30
CA ILE A 50 -28.67 -13.42 -12.59
C ILE A 50 -28.27 -14.72 -13.29
N ALA A 51 -26.98 -15.09 -13.28
CA ALA A 51 -26.50 -16.36 -13.85
C ALA A 51 -27.10 -17.57 -13.12
N LEU A 52 -27.18 -17.53 -11.79
CA LEU A 52 -27.85 -18.57 -10.98
C LEU A 52 -29.35 -18.62 -11.26
N ALA A 53 -30.01 -17.47 -11.40
CA ALA A 53 -31.43 -17.40 -11.74
C ALA A 53 -31.70 -17.93 -13.14
N ASN A 54 -30.88 -17.57 -14.13
CA ASN A 54 -30.97 -18.07 -15.51
C ASN A 54 -30.68 -19.57 -15.56
N LYS A 55 -29.69 -20.06 -14.80
CA LYS A 55 -29.40 -21.50 -14.71
C LYS A 55 -30.56 -22.26 -14.06
N LYS A 56 -31.15 -21.74 -12.97
CA LYS A 56 -32.37 -22.31 -12.38
C LYS A 56 -33.54 -22.31 -13.37
N LYS A 57 -33.70 -21.23 -14.16
CA LYS A 57 -34.77 -21.11 -15.15
C LYS A 57 -34.57 -22.07 -16.33
N SER A 58 -33.33 -22.22 -16.80
CA SER A 58 -32.94 -23.18 -17.84
C SER A 58 -33.16 -24.61 -17.36
N ASN A 59 -32.68 -24.95 -16.16
CA ASN A 59 -32.89 -26.27 -15.57
C ASN A 59 -34.37 -26.58 -15.36
N ASN A 60 -35.18 -25.60 -14.92
CA ASN A 60 -36.62 -25.79 -14.80
C ASN A 60 -37.29 -25.98 -16.17
N SER A 61 -36.89 -25.22 -17.19
CA SER A 61 -37.41 -25.38 -18.56
C SER A 61 -37.05 -26.74 -19.15
N GLU A 62 -35.81 -27.22 -18.97
CA GLU A 62 -35.41 -28.56 -19.41
C GLU A 62 -36.19 -29.64 -18.67
N LEU A 63 -36.37 -29.50 -17.36
CA LEU A 63 -37.17 -30.44 -16.57
C LEU A 63 -38.66 -30.41 -16.97
N GLU A 64 -39.21 -29.25 -17.29
CA GLU A 64 -40.60 -29.11 -17.72
C GLU A 64 -40.80 -29.66 -19.14
N ASN A 65 -39.83 -29.46 -20.05
CA ASN A 65 -39.83 -30.11 -21.36
C ASN A 65 -39.73 -31.63 -21.23
N LYS A 66 -38.83 -32.14 -20.38
CA LYS A 66 -38.73 -33.59 -20.09
C LYS A 66 -40.00 -34.14 -19.45
N ARG A 67 -40.64 -33.36 -18.58
CA ARG A 67 -41.92 -33.75 -17.97
C ARG A 67 -43.04 -33.80 -19.01
N ASN A 68 -43.10 -32.86 -19.94
CA ASN A 68 -44.07 -32.85 -21.03
C ASN A 68 -43.81 -33.99 -22.02
N GLU A 69 -42.55 -34.30 -22.34
CA GLU A 69 -42.17 -35.48 -23.14
C GLU A 69 -42.63 -36.77 -22.46
N LEU A 70 -42.30 -36.96 -21.18
CA LEU A 70 -42.73 -38.13 -20.41
C LEU A 70 -44.26 -38.23 -20.28
N GLN A 71 -44.97 -37.11 -20.19
CA GLN A 71 -46.43 -37.08 -20.13
C GLN A 71 -47.06 -37.42 -21.49
N LEU A 72 -46.44 -37.00 -22.59
CA LEU A 72 -46.85 -37.37 -23.96
C LEU A 72 -46.58 -38.86 -24.21
N GLU A 73 -45.44 -39.38 -23.77
CA GLU A 73 -45.13 -40.81 -23.79
C GLU A 73 -46.14 -41.61 -22.94
N GLU A 74 -46.51 -41.12 -21.75
CA GLU A 74 -47.54 -41.74 -20.91
C GLU A 74 -48.92 -41.77 -21.60
N GLU A 75 -49.32 -40.69 -22.27
CA GLU A 75 -50.57 -40.63 -23.04
C GLU A 75 -50.56 -41.56 -24.25
N GLN A 76 -49.44 -41.66 -24.97
CA GLN A 76 -49.26 -42.61 -26.07
C GLN A 76 -49.33 -44.04 -25.56
N LEU A 77 -48.69 -44.35 -24.43
CA LEU A 77 -48.76 -45.66 -23.79
C LEU A 77 -50.19 -45.98 -23.35
N LYS A 78 -50.93 -45.03 -22.76
CA LYS A 78 -52.35 -45.21 -22.39
C LYS A 78 -53.24 -45.51 -23.59
N ARG A 79 -53.07 -44.79 -24.71
CA ARG A 79 -53.82 -45.09 -25.95
C ARG A 79 -53.44 -46.45 -26.53
N SER A 80 -52.16 -46.81 -26.48
CA SER A 80 -51.70 -48.12 -26.92
C SER A 80 -52.30 -49.23 -26.05
N ILE A 81 -52.37 -49.06 -24.73
CA ILE A 81 -53.02 -49.98 -23.80
C ILE A 81 -54.52 -50.11 -24.10
N GLN A 82 -55.22 -49.00 -24.35
CA GLN A 82 -56.65 -49.04 -24.70
C GLN A 82 -56.93 -49.78 -26.01
N ASN A 83 -56.08 -49.59 -27.03
CA ASN A 83 -56.19 -50.33 -28.29
C ASN A 83 -55.91 -51.82 -28.10
N MET A 84 -54.87 -52.16 -27.33
CA MET A 84 -54.56 -53.55 -26.99
C MET A 84 -55.69 -54.19 -26.17
N GLU A 85 -56.28 -53.50 -25.18
CA GLU A 85 -57.45 -54.00 -24.43
C GLU A 85 -58.67 -54.23 -25.33
N HIS A 86 -58.86 -53.41 -26.37
CA HIS A 86 -59.93 -53.59 -27.35
C HIS A 86 -59.70 -54.83 -28.23
N ASP A 87 -58.48 -55.00 -28.76
CA ASP A 87 -58.08 -56.18 -29.53
C ASP A 87 -58.13 -57.45 -28.67
N MET A 88 -57.77 -57.33 -27.40
CA MET A 88 -57.77 -58.43 -26.44
C MET A 88 -59.19 -58.88 -26.05
N ARG A 89 -60.14 -57.94 -25.94
CA ARG A 89 -61.56 -58.31 -25.74
C ARG A 89 -62.15 -59.09 -26.92
N MET A 90 -61.55 -59.00 -28.12
CA MET A 90 -61.99 -59.70 -29.32
C MET A 90 -61.34 -61.08 -29.52
N GLN A 91 -60.27 -61.42 -28.81
CA GLN A 91 -59.58 -62.71 -28.93
C GLN A 91 -59.53 -63.43 -27.57
N ALA A 92 -60.29 -64.51 -27.44
CA ALA A 92 -60.54 -65.17 -26.17
C ALA A 92 -59.32 -65.93 -25.60
N LYS A 93 -58.96 -65.56 -24.35
CA LYS A 93 -58.60 -66.41 -23.19
C LYS A 93 -57.54 -67.51 -23.37
N GLU A 94 -56.27 -67.15 -23.18
CA GLU A 94 -55.31 -67.71 -22.19
C GLU A 94 -53.92 -67.04 -22.39
N GLU A 95 -53.53 -66.72 -23.64
CA GLU A 95 -52.27 -66.04 -23.98
C GLU A 95 -52.15 -64.61 -23.42
N GLN A 96 -53.29 -63.91 -23.34
CA GLN A 96 -53.38 -62.54 -22.84
C GLN A 96 -52.92 -62.31 -21.40
N ARG A 97 -53.02 -63.34 -20.55
CA ARG A 97 -52.53 -63.21 -19.17
C ARG A 97 -51.01 -63.12 -19.14
N SER A 98 -50.33 -63.86 -20.02
CA SER A 98 -48.88 -63.83 -20.13
C SER A 98 -48.39 -62.48 -20.68
N ASP A 99 -49.09 -61.91 -21.66
CA ASP A 99 -48.74 -60.61 -22.22
C ASP A 99 -49.00 -59.45 -21.26
N ILE A 100 -50.11 -59.46 -20.51
CA ILE A 100 -50.36 -58.47 -19.44
C ILE A 100 -49.28 -58.58 -18.37
N GLU A 101 -48.96 -59.78 -17.90
CA GLU A 101 -47.95 -59.99 -16.87
C GLU A 101 -46.57 -59.51 -17.34
N LYS A 102 -46.21 -59.77 -18.60
CA LYS A 102 -44.98 -59.26 -19.22
C LYS A 102 -44.98 -57.74 -19.33
N HIS A 103 -46.07 -57.12 -19.76
CA HIS A 103 -46.18 -55.66 -19.83
C HIS A 103 -46.15 -54.99 -18.46
N GLU A 104 -46.77 -55.59 -17.44
CA GLU A 104 -46.69 -55.11 -16.06
C GLU A 104 -45.27 -55.23 -15.49
N LEU A 105 -44.57 -56.33 -15.78
CA LEU A 105 -43.16 -56.51 -15.42
C LEU A 105 -42.27 -55.46 -16.10
N THR A 106 -42.38 -55.27 -17.42
CA THR A 106 -41.61 -54.25 -18.15
C THR A 106 -41.90 -52.83 -17.64
N LYS A 107 -43.17 -52.53 -17.30
CA LYS A 107 -43.53 -51.23 -16.71
C LYS A 107 -42.88 -51.03 -15.33
N ARG A 108 -42.83 -52.06 -14.49
CA ARG A 108 -42.13 -52.00 -13.19
C ARG A 108 -40.63 -51.79 -13.39
N GLU A 109 -39.99 -52.51 -14.32
CA GLU A 109 -38.58 -52.35 -14.65
C GLU A 109 -38.25 -50.91 -15.09
N ILE A 110 -39.08 -50.31 -15.96
CA ILE A 110 -38.89 -48.91 -16.41
C ILE A 110 -39.05 -47.93 -15.24
N ILE A 111 -40.03 -48.14 -14.36
CA ILE A 111 -40.23 -47.29 -13.18
C ILE A 111 -39.04 -47.40 -12.22
N GLU A 112 -38.51 -48.59 -11.99
CA GLU A 112 -37.32 -48.82 -11.16
C GLU A 112 -36.08 -48.14 -11.76
N GLN A 113 -35.84 -48.28 -13.07
CA GLN A 113 -34.75 -47.58 -13.78
C GLN A 113 -34.87 -46.05 -13.70
N HIS A 114 -36.08 -45.51 -13.82
CA HIS A 114 -36.33 -44.08 -13.65
C HIS A 114 -36.08 -43.62 -12.21
N GLN A 115 -36.53 -44.38 -11.21
CA GLN A 115 -36.27 -44.06 -9.80
C GLN A 115 -34.78 -44.10 -9.47
N GLU A 116 -34.04 -45.06 -10.02
CA GLU A 116 -32.58 -45.16 -9.89
C GLU A 116 -31.89 -43.95 -10.55
N THR A 117 -32.30 -43.57 -11.75
CA THR A 117 -31.75 -42.41 -12.48
C THR A 117 -31.98 -41.11 -11.69
N ILE A 118 -33.20 -40.88 -11.19
CA ILE A 118 -33.53 -39.71 -10.36
C ILE A 118 -32.68 -39.72 -9.07
N SER A 119 -32.49 -40.88 -8.44
CA SER A 119 -31.69 -41.02 -7.23
C SER A 119 -30.21 -40.70 -7.48
N ASN A 120 -29.65 -41.16 -8.61
CA ASN A 120 -28.28 -40.85 -9.03
C ASN A 120 -28.08 -39.37 -9.39
N LEU A 121 -29.07 -38.74 -10.03
CA LEU A 121 -29.07 -37.28 -10.28
C LEU A 121 -29.10 -36.49 -8.97
N ASN A 122 -29.96 -36.87 -8.02
CA ASN A 122 -30.03 -36.22 -6.70
C ASN A 122 -28.70 -36.36 -5.94
N ARG A 123 -28.03 -37.52 -6.02
CA ARG A 123 -26.70 -37.72 -5.41
C ARG A 123 -25.66 -36.80 -6.06
N SER A 124 -25.60 -36.75 -7.39
CA SER A 124 -24.67 -35.89 -8.13
C SER A 124 -24.89 -34.40 -7.85
N MET A 125 -26.16 -33.97 -7.76
CA MET A 125 -26.51 -32.61 -7.34
C MET A 125 -26.07 -32.30 -5.91
N SER A 126 -26.28 -33.24 -4.98
CA SER A 126 -25.87 -33.09 -3.59
C SER A 126 -24.34 -32.97 -3.45
N GLU A 127 -23.59 -33.78 -4.20
CA GLU A 127 -22.13 -33.72 -4.26
C GLU A 127 -21.63 -32.41 -4.87
N ALA A 128 -22.23 -31.96 -5.97
CA ALA A 128 -21.92 -30.67 -6.56
C ALA A 128 -22.22 -29.50 -5.60
N GLU A 129 -23.35 -29.53 -4.88
CA GLU A 129 -23.66 -28.55 -3.85
C GLU A 129 -22.65 -28.55 -2.70
N LYS A 130 -22.25 -29.73 -2.23
CA LYS A 130 -21.23 -29.87 -1.18
C LYS A 130 -19.90 -29.28 -1.64
N SER A 131 -19.46 -29.60 -2.86
CA SER A 131 -18.24 -29.03 -3.45
C SER A 131 -18.33 -27.51 -3.59
N MET A 132 -19.46 -26.95 -4.04
CA MET A 132 -19.62 -25.50 -4.12
C MET A 132 -19.57 -24.82 -2.75
N ARG A 133 -20.17 -25.41 -1.71
CA ARG A 133 -20.11 -24.87 -0.34
C ARG A 133 -18.69 -24.89 0.19
N GLU A 134 -17.94 -25.96 -0.05
CA GLU A 134 -16.53 -26.09 0.32
C GLU A 134 -15.66 -25.06 -0.40
N GLN A 135 -15.81 -24.90 -1.71
CA GLN A 135 -15.09 -23.88 -2.49
C GLN A 135 -15.41 -22.46 -2.00
N LYS A 136 -16.68 -22.18 -1.67
CA LYS A 136 -17.09 -20.87 -1.13
C LYS A 136 -16.45 -20.62 0.23
N PHE A 137 -16.39 -21.62 1.09
CA PHE A 137 -15.74 -21.53 2.39
C PHE A 137 -14.23 -21.25 2.23
N ILE A 138 -13.53 -22.02 1.39
CA ILE A 138 -12.10 -21.81 1.11
C ILE A 138 -11.84 -20.40 0.58
N HIS A 139 -12.65 -19.93 -0.38
CA HIS A 139 -12.53 -18.58 -0.92
C HIS A 139 -12.76 -17.51 0.15
N GLN A 140 -13.76 -17.69 1.02
CA GLN A 140 -14.03 -16.77 2.11
C GLN A 140 -12.86 -16.70 3.10
N THR A 141 -12.32 -17.84 3.51
CA THR A 141 -11.15 -17.88 4.41
C THR A 141 -9.93 -17.19 3.81
N LYS A 142 -9.66 -17.38 2.51
CA LYS A 142 -8.58 -16.65 1.81
C LYS A 142 -8.79 -15.14 1.81
N CYS A 143 -10.02 -14.68 1.58
CA CYS A 143 -10.34 -13.25 1.63
C CYS A 143 -10.12 -12.66 3.03
N GLU A 144 -10.54 -13.38 4.08
CA GLU A 144 -10.32 -12.98 5.47
C GLU A 144 -8.83 -12.93 5.83
N GLU A 145 -8.02 -13.88 5.34
CA GLU A 145 -6.57 -13.91 5.50
C GLU A 145 -5.90 -12.69 4.85
N ILE A 146 -6.31 -12.33 3.64
CA ILE A 146 -5.79 -11.16 2.93
C ILE A 146 -6.20 -9.87 3.61
N ASP A 147 -7.45 -9.75 4.07
CA ASP A 147 -7.90 -8.59 4.83
C ASP A 147 -7.07 -8.41 6.11
N LEU A 148 -6.72 -9.51 6.79
CA LEU A 148 -5.84 -9.48 7.95
C LEU A 148 -4.41 -9.06 7.58
N MET A 149 -3.84 -9.63 6.52
CA MET A 149 -2.52 -9.24 6.02
C MET A 149 -2.48 -7.75 5.63
N MET A 150 -3.50 -7.26 4.93
CA MET A 150 -3.59 -5.86 4.51
C MET A 150 -3.71 -4.92 5.71
N LYS A 151 -4.45 -5.29 6.77
CA LYS A 151 -4.50 -4.51 8.03
C LYS A 151 -3.13 -4.43 8.71
N LEU A 152 -2.40 -5.55 8.80
CA LEU A 152 -1.04 -5.55 9.34
C LEU A 152 -0.12 -4.65 8.51
N LYS A 153 -0.22 -4.76 7.18
CA LYS A 153 0.55 -3.96 6.23
C LYS A 153 0.23 -2.47 6.28
N GLN A 154 -1.00 -2.09 6.59
CA GLN A 154 -1.33 -0.68 6.87
C GLN A 154 -0.59 -0.15 8.11
N GLY A 155 -0.43 -0.98 9.14
CA GLY A 155 0.39 -0.66 10.31
C GLY A 155 1.86 -0.48 9.94
N ASP A 156 2.41 -1.40 9.15
CA ASP A 156 3.78 -1.32 8.62
C ASP A 156 3.98 -0.05 7.77
N LEU A 157 3.02 0.27 6.89
CA LEU A 157 3.05 1.46 6.05
C LEU A 157 3.02 2.75 6.88
N ALA A 158 2.22 2.80 7.95
CA ALA A 158 2.20 3.94 8.86
C ALA A 158 3.56 4.13 9.55
N LYS A 159 4.21 3.03 9.97
CA LYS A 159 5.56 3.06 10.53
C LYS A 159 6.61 3.49 9.49
N ALA A 160 6.49 3.00 8.26
CA ALA A 160 7.36 3.35 7.14
C ALA A 160 7.26 4.85 6.78
N LEU A 161 6.04 5.39 6.67
CA LEU A 161 5.81 6.82 6.46
C LEU A 161 6.38 7.68 7.59
N ARG A 162 6.23 7.24 8.84
CA ARG A 162 6.83 7.92 9.99
C ARG A 162 8.36 7.95 9.86
N ASN A 163 8.98 6.85 9.45
CA ASN A 163 10.43 6.81 9.24
C ASN A 163 10.88 7.78 8.15
N ASP A 164 10.22 7.81 7.00
CA ASP A 164 10.55 8.74 5.90
C ASP A 164 10.47 10.21 6.37
N ILE A 165 9.40 10.58 7.10
CA ILE A 165 9.25 11.93 7.67
C ILE A 165 10.38 12.25 8.65
N LEU A 166 10.75 11.31 9.51
CA LEU A 166 11.84 11.50 10.46
C LEU A 166 13.19 11.63 9.74
N GLU A 167 13.41 10.89 8.66
CA GLU A 167 14.64 11.00 7.87
C GLU A 167 14.78 12.39 7.23
N GLU A 168 13.70 12.89 6.64
CA GLU A 168 13.65 14.24 6.06
C GLU A 168 13.85 15.31 7.13
N LYS A 169 13.18 15.18 8.29
CA LYS A 169 13.31 16.13 9.39
C LYS A 169 14.73 16.16 9.94
N TYR A 170 15.39 15.01 10.04
CA TYR A 170 16.80 14.95 10.44
C TYR A 170 17.71 15.67 9.45
N ASN A 171 17.58 15.36 8.17
CA ASN A 171 18.37 16.00 7.11
C ASN A 171 18.13 17.51 7.07
N SER A 172 16.88 17.96 7.24
CA SER A 172 16.53 19.38 7.35
C SER A 172 17.26 20.06 8.53
N THR A 173 17.32 19.38 9.68
CA THR A 173 18.02 19.90 10.88
C THR A 173 19.54 19.98 10.65
N VAL A 174 20.14 18.96 10.02
CA VAL A 174 21.56 18.97 9.60
C VAL A 174 21.85 20.10 8.61
N GLN A 175 20.98 20.34 7.64
CA GLN A 175 21.11 21.45 6.70
C GLN A 175 20.97 22.81 7.39
N HIS A 176 20.11 22.91 8.41
CA HIS A 176 19.99 24.12 9.22
C HIS A 176 21.30 24.47 9.93
N VAL A 177 21.98 23.48 10.54
CA VAL A 177 23.32 23.67 11.14
C VAL A 177 24.33 24.20 10.10
N LYS A 178 24.37 23.58 8.91
CA LYS A 178 25.27 24.00 7.82
C LYS A 178 24.94 25.40 7.29
N HIS A 179 23.67 25.75 7.23
CA HIS A 179 23.21 27.06 6.83
C HIS A 179 23.65 28.14 7.84
N ILE A 180 23.45 27.90 9.14
CA ILE A 180 23.90 28.82 10.19
C ILE A 180 25.42 29.00 10.12
N TRP A 181 26.18 27.91 9.97
CA TRP A 181 27.63 27.99 9.78
C TRP A 181 28.02 28.87 8.58
N THR A 182 27.32 28.73 7.46
CA THR A 182 27.55 29.56 6.26
C THR A 182 27.35 31.05 6.56
N LEU A 183 26.35 31.40 7.36
CA LEU A 183 26.11 32.78 7.79
C LEU A 183 27.24 33.30 8.69
N ILE A 184 27.70 32.48 9.65
CA ILE A 184 28.84 32.82 10.52
C ILE A 184 30.10 33.04 9.68
N SER A 185 30.40 32.15 8.74
CA SER A 185 31.57 32.25 7.86
C SER A 185 31.55 33.54 7.02
N LYS A 186 30.38 33.95 6.53
CA LYS A 186 30.22 35.22 5.81
C LYS A 186 30.52 36.42 6.72
N ALA A 187 29.94 36.44 7.92
CA ALA A 187 30.20 37.51 8.90
C ALA A 187 31.70 37.59 9.27
N MET A 188 32.34 36.43 9.47
CA MET A 188 33.77 36.36 9.77
C MET A 188 34.65 36.90 8.63
N THR A 189 34.26 36.65 7.38
CA THR A 189 34.96 37.20 6.21
C THR A 189 34.93 38.73 6.19
N VAL A 190 33.80 39.34 6.60
CA VAL A 190 33.67 40.80 6.72
C VAL A 190 34.56 41.33 7.83
N ILE A 191 34.59 40.68 9.00
CA ILE A 191 35.48 41.06 10.11
C ILE A 191 36.94 40.97 9.68
N HIS A 192 37.34 39.89 9.00
CA HIS A 192 38.70 39.73 8.51
C HIS A 192 39.13 40.88 7.59
N LYS A 193 38.30 41.21 6.58
CA LYS A 193 38.56 42.33 5.65
C LYS A 193 38.68 43.67 6.38
N SER A 194 37.90 43.87 7.45
CA SER A 194 37.92 45.09 8.27
C SER A 194 39.20 45.29 9.09
N LEU A 195 39.98 44.22 9.27
CA LEU A 195 41.25 44.21 10.00
C LEU A 195 42.46 44.23 9.07
N THR A 196 42.31 43.80 7.81
CA THR A 196 43.41 43.68 6.84
C THR A 196 43.43 44.78 5.77
N ASN A 197 42.34 45.52 5.58
CA ASN A 197 42.33 46.61 4.60
C ASN A 197 43.09 47.82 5.16
N ASP A 198 44.30 48.05 4.64
CA ASP A 198 45.10 49.27 4.83
C ASP A 198 44.46 50.51 4.18
N ASP A 199 43.46 50.34 3.32
CA ASP A 199 42.74 51.42 2.65
C ASP A 199 41.67 52.05 3.55
N LYS A 200 42.07 53.05 4.33
CA LYS A 200 41.38 54.30 4.76
C LYS A 200 39.87 54.32 5.12
N GLN A 201 39.18 53.20 5.19
CA GLN A 201 37.89 53.04 5.85
C GLN A 201 38.08 52.07 7.01
N THR A 202 38.66 52.58 8.09
CA THR A 202 38.56 51.93 9.39
C THR A 202 37.08 51.73 9.67
N ILE A 203 36.60 50.49 9.54
CA ILE A 203 35.32 50.10 10.10
C ILE A 203 35.39 50.54 11.57
N SER A 204 34.54 51.49 11.95
CA SER A 204 34.57 52.07 13.29
C SER A 204 34.55 50.96 14.34
N THR A 205 35.15 51.18 15.50
CA THR A 205 35.11 50.24 16.62
C THR A 205 33.67 49.74 16.86
N ARG A 206 32.70 50.66 16.77
CA ARG A 206 31.27 50.36 16.83
C ARG A 206 30.80 49.37 15.77
N ASN A 207 31.21 49.52 14.51
CA ASN A 207 30.82 48.57 13.46
C ASN A 207 31.50 47.20 13.65
N ARG A 208 32.72 47.15 14.19
CA ARG A 208 33.38 45.89 14.57
C ARG A 208 32.62 45.19 15.70
N GLU A 209 32.20 45.94 16.72
CA GLU A 209 31.37 45.44 17.84
C GLU A 209 30.02 44.90 17.35
N ILE A 210 29.36 45.58 16.40
CA ILE A 210 28.10 45.11 15.79
C ILE A 210 28.33 43.78 15.06
N LEU A 211 29.40 43.66 14.26
CA LEU A 211 29.71 42.44 13.53
C LEU A 211 30.05 41.27 14.48
N VAL A 212 30.81 41.53 15.55
CA VAL A 212 31.11 40.51 16.55
C VAL A 212 29.85 40.09 17.31
N THR A 213 28.97 41.03 17.65
CA THR A 213 27.67 40.71 18.27
C THR A 213 26.83 39.80 17.36
N LEU A 214 26.84 40.07 16.05
CA LEU A 214 26.17 39.21 15.07
C LEU A 214 26.77 37.80 15.01
N VAL A 215 28.10 37.68 15.05
CA VAL A 215 28.77 36.37 15.12
C VAL A 215 28.38 35.64 16.41
N LYS A 216 28.38 36.33 17.55
CA LYS A 216 27.99 35.76 18.85
C LYS A 216 26.56 35.21 18.82
N ASN A 217 25.58 36.01 18.37
CA ASN A 217 24.19 35.57 18.26
C ASN A 217 24.04 34.37 17.31
N LYS A 218 24.81 34.32 16.21
CA LYS A 218 24.76 33.18 15.29
C LYS A 218 25.44 31.94 15.85
N MET A 219 26.45 32.08 16.72
CA MET A 219 27.03 30.96 17.45
C MET A 219 26.02 30.33 18.42
N ASP A 220 25.19 31.14 19.07
CA ASP A 220 24.09 30.65 19.93
C ASP A 220 23.06 29.85 19.11
N ASN A 221 22.67 30.35 17.94
CA ASN A 221 21.81 29.61 17.02
C ASN A 221 22.47 28.30 16.53
N LEU A 222 23.79 28.30 16.32
CA LEU A 222 24.53 27.12 15.88
C LEU A 222 24.54 26.05 16.96
N GLU A 223 24.72 26.45 18.22
CA GLU A 223 24.62 25.57 19.38
C GLU A 223 23.22 24.96 19.47
N GLU A 224 22.16 25.78 19.46
CA GLU A 224 20.77 25.32 19.52
C GLU A 224 20.44 24.34 18.37
N ALA A 225 20.85 24.67 17.15
CA ALA A 225 20.65 23.79 16.00
C ALA A 225 21.43 22.48 16.12
N SER A 226 22.64 22.52 16.68
CA SER A 226 23.47 21.33 16.90
C SER A 226 22.87 20.45 18.00
N GLU A 227 22.37 21.03 19.09
CA GLU A 227 21.64 20.31 20.13
C GLU A 227 20.37 19.64 19.60
N LYS A 228 19.64 20.28 18.67
CA LYS A 228 18.50 19.65 18.00
C LYS A 228 18.89 18.40 17.19
N VAL A 229 20.08 18.39 16.58
CA VAL A 229 20.61 17.19 15.92
C VAL A 229 20.98 16.12 16.97
N LEU A 230 21.61 16.51 18.08
CA LEU A 230 22.00 15.60 19.16
C LEU A 230 20.78 14.92 19.82
N ASN A 231 19.74 15.71 20.05
CA ASN A 231 18.51 15.31 20.74
C ASN A 231 17.45 14.75 19.78
N PHE A 232 17.80 14.48 18.53
CA PHE A 232 16.86 13.92 17.56
C PHE A 232 16.49 12.49 17.98
N LYS A 233 15.24 12.31 18.43
CA LYS A 233 14.72 11.02 18.91
C LYS A 233 13.70 10.43 17.94
N GLY A 234 13.54 9.11 18.01
CA GLY A 234 12.42 8.37 17.42
C GLY A 234 12.68 7.74 16.06
N TYR A 235 13.90 7.82 15.53
CA TYR A 235 14.31 7.11 14.32
C TYR A 235 15.43 6.11 14.65
N ASP A 236 15.06 4.83 14.77
CA ASP A 236 15.96 3.74 15.14
C ASP A 236 17.03 3.45 14.07
N GLY A 237 16.82 3.93 12.85
CA GLY A 237 17.80 3.82 11.76
C GLY A 237 19.06 4.67 11.97
N MET A 238 19.08 5.54 12.99
CA MET A 238 20.33 6.13 13.45
C MET A 238 21.14 5.06 14.18
N LYS A 239 22.03 4.39 13.47
CA LYS A 239 23.28 3.90 14.09
C LYS A 239 24.05 5.12 14.59
N GLY A 240 23.62 5.66 15.72
CA GLY A 240 23.88 6.99 16.27
C GLY A 240 25.27 7.17 16.85
N GLY A 241 26.30 6.68 16.17
CA GLY A 241 27.70 6.89 16.54
C GLY A 241 28.31 8.10 15.84
N ALA A 242 28.24 8.12 14.51
CA ALA A 242 29.05 9.05 13.71
C ALA A 242 28.61 10.51 13.89
N ASN A 243 27.35 10.85 13.58
CA ASN A 243 26.89 12.23 13.70
C ASN A 243 26.77 12.68 15.16
N THR A 244 26.43 11.80 16.09
CA THR A 244 26.42 12.12 17.53
C THR A 244 27.79 12.59 18.01
N ASN A 245 28.86 11.85 17.64
CA ASN A 245 30.23 12.24 17.98
C ASN A 245 30.66 13.53 17.29
N VAL A 246 30.27 13.72 16.01
CA VAL A 246 30.52 14.96 15.28
C VAL A 246 29.82 16.15 15.94
N VAL A 247 28.55 16.00 16.36
CA VAL A 247 27.79 17.05 17.03
C VAL A 247 28.38 17.40 18.39
N LYS A 248 28.82 16.40 19.18
CA LYS A 248 29.57 16.66 20.42
C LYS A 248 30.87 17.42 20.16
N GLN A 249 31.60 17.10 19.08
CA GLN A 249 32.78 17.86 18.67
C GLN A 249 32.43 19.30 18.28
N ILE A 250 31.32 19.52 17.57
CA ILE A 250 30.82 20.87 17.22
C ILE A 250 30.53 21.66 18.48
N LEU A 251 29.77 21.10 19.43
CA LEU A 251 29.42 21.76 20.70
C LEU A 251 30.67 22.14 21.52
N ASN A 252 31.63 21.22 21.65
CA ASN A 252 32.90 21.52 22.33
C ASN A 252 33.69 22.62 21.60
N LYS A 253 33.73 22.60 20.27
CA LYS A 253 34.42 23.62 19.46
C LYS A 253 33.73 24.98 19.52
N ILE A 254 32.41 25.04 19.71
CA ILE A 254 31.68 26.29 19.94
C ILE A 254 32.20 26.99 21.20
N VAL A 255 32.45 26.24 22.29
CA VAL A 255 33.03 26.79 23.53
C VAL A 255 34.43 27.36 23.28
N ASP A 256 35.31 26.61 22.60
CA ASP A 256 36.66 27.06 22.25
C ASP A 256 36.63 28.39 21.46
N VAL A 257 35.72 28.47 20.48
CA VAL A 257 35.54 29.63 19.59
C VAL A 257 35.02 30.83 20.38
N ARG A 258 34.01 30.65 21.24
CA ARG A 258 33.48 31.71 22.12
C ARG A 258 34.57 32.28 23.03
N ASN A 259 35.39 31.41 23.63
CA ASN A 259 36.50 31.85 24.48
C ASN A 259 37.50 32.70 23.69
N SER A 260 37.89 32.31 22.47
CA SER A 260 38.76 33.16 21.62
C SER A 260 38.09 34.45 21.18
N LEU A 261 36.78 34.45 20.93
CA LEU A 261 36.05 35.65 20.54
C LEU A 261 36.05 36.68 21.68
N ASN A 262 35.86 36.22 22.92
CA ASN A 262 35.93 37.07 24.10
C ASN A 262 37.35 37.65 24.30
N THR A 263 38.40 36.85 24.08
CA THR A 263 39.79 37.36 24.10
C THR A 263 40.06 38.36 22.97
N PHE A 264 39.50 38.13 21.79
CA PHE A 264 39.58 39.08 20.68
C PHE A 264 38.91 40.40 21.06
N LEU A 265 37.69 40.37 21.62
CA LEU A 265 37.00 41.56 22.11
C LEU A 265 37.78 42.32 23.20
N SER A 266 38.36 41.60 24.17
CA SER A 266 39.11 42.22 25.26
C SER A 266 40.42 42.89 24.83
N THR A 267 40.85 42.69 23.59
CA THR A 267 42.10 43.23 23.04
C THR A 267 41.88 44.31 21.99
N PHE A 268 40.65 44.80 21.80
CA PHE A 268 40.32 45.80 20.76
C PHE A 268 41.05 47.14 20.92
N SER A 269 41.39 47.53 22.14
CA SER A 269 42.13 48.76 22.43
C SER A 269 43.60 48.69 22.03
N GLU A 270 44.14 47.49 21.77
CA GLU A 270 45.55 47.27 21.49
C GLU A 270 45.71 46.52 20.16
N MET A 271 45.95 47.26 19.07
CA MET A 271 45.90 46.73 17.70
C MET A 271 46.77 45.47 17.50
N ASP A 272 47.99 45.46 18.02
CA ASP A 272 48.89 44.29 17.94
C ASP A 272 48.36 43.06 18.67
N LYS A 273 47.76 43.25 19.85
CA LYS A 273 47.12 42.17 20.62
C LYS A 273 45.84 41.71 19.91
N SER A 274 45.07 42.63 19.35
CA SER A 274 43.84 42.35 18.59
C SER A 274 44.12 41.48 17.36
N LEU A 275 45.19 41.78 16.61
CA LEU A 275 45.59 40.98 15.44
C LEU A 275 46.01 39.55 15.83
N LYS A 276 46.78 39.39 16.91
CA LYS A 276 47.16 38.07 17.45
C LYS A 276 45.94 37.29 17.92
N ALA A 277 45.03 37.93 18.65
CA ALA A 277 43.80 37.32 19.14
C ALA A 277 42.85 36.94 17.99
N PHE A 278 42.76 37.77 16.95
CA PHE A 278 41.98 37.48 15.76
C PHE A 278 42.51 36.25 15.00
N LYS A 279 43.84 36.11 14.88
CA LYS A 279 44.44 34.92 14.26
C LYS A 279 44.06 33.64 15.02
N ALA A 280 44.16 33.65 16.35
CA ALA A 280 43.75 32.52 17.18
C ALA A 280 42.25 32.20 17.06
N PHE A 281 41.40 33.24 17.01
CA PHE A 281 39.96 33.09 16.78
C PHE A 281 39.68 32.47 15.39
N LYS A 282 40.35 32.94 14.34
CA LYS A 282 40.24 32.41 12.97
C LYS A 282 40.64 30.93 12.90
N ASP A 283 41.71 30.53 13.59
CA ASP A 283 42.15 29.13 13.60
C ASP A 283 41.13 28.21 14.29
N ARG A 284 40.55 28.64 15.41
CA ARG A 284 39.48 27.88 16.09
C ARG A 284 38.20 27.80 15.27
N MET A 285 37.86 28.88 14.57
CA MET A 285 36.77 28.90 13.59
C MET A 285 37.00 27.89 12.46
N ASN A 286 38.23 27.77 11.95
CA ASN A 286 38.56 26.76 10.93
C ASN A 286 38.40 25.32 11.47
N MET A 287 38.75 25.07 12.73
CA MET A 287 38.49 23.76 13.37
C MET A 287 36.98 23.47 13.51
N LEU A 288 36.18 24.48 13.85
CA LEU A 288 34.72 24.36 13.90
C LEU A 288 34.13 24.10 12.51
N ASN A 289 34.63 24.79 11.47
CA ASN A 289 34.26 24.53 10.07
C ASN A 289 34.46 23.06 9.71
N TYR A 290 35.64 22.53 10.05
CA TYR A 290 35.99 21.15 9.78
C TYR A 290 35.01 20.18 10.49
N ALA A 291 34.65 20.44 11.75
CA ALA A 291 33.66 19.65 12.47
C ALA A 291 32.26 19.74 11.80
N VAL A 292 31.78 20.93 11.44
CA VAL A 292 30.49 21.12 10.74
C VAL A 292 30.49 20.41 9.37
N SER A 293 31.60 20.44 8.64
CA SER A 293 31.74 19.78 7.34
C SER A 293 31.60 18.26 7.42
N LYS A 294 31.96 17.66 8.57
CA LYS A 294 31.81 16.23 8.83
C LYS A 294 30.37 15.80 9.10
N LEU A 295 29.46 16.75 9.34
CA LEU A 295 28.05 16.42 9.59
C LEU A 295 27.41 15.91 8.29
N ARG A 296 26.91 14.66 8.31
CA ARG A 296 26.38 13.99 7.12
C ARG A 296 24.86 13.94 7.13
N ASN A 297 24.27 14.11 5.94
CA ASN A 297 22.88 13.73 5.72
C ASN A 297 22.77 12.20 5.78
N ILE A 298 21.66 11.68 6.26
CA ILE A 298 21.31 10.27 6.09
C ILE A 298 20.69 10.05 4.71
N LYS A 299 20.95 8.87 4.14
CA LYS A 299 20.36 8.48 2.86
C LYS A 299 18.88 8.19 3.07
N LEU A 300 18.02 8.87 2.31
CA LEU A 300 16.58 8.59 2.32
C LEU A 300 16.33 7.18 1.79
N GLN A 301 15.75 6.31 2.61
CA GLN A 301 15.51 4.91 2.24
C GLN A 301 14.19 4.73 1.48
N LYS A 302 13.26 5.69 1.59
CA LYS A 302 11.93 5.62 0.99
C LYS A 302 11.17 4.38 1.47
N HIS A 303 11.10 4.22 2.79
CA HIS A 303 10.46 3.09 3.46
C HIS A 303 9.03 2.87 2.96
N ALA A 304 8.26 3.95 2.78
CA ALA A 304 6.88 3.86 2.34
C ALA A 304 6.75 3.29 0.90
N ASP A 305 7.69 3.62 0.01
CA ASP A 305 7.69 3.10 -1.37
C ASP A 305 7.97 1.59 -1.40
N ILE A 306 8.80 1.10 -0.46
CA ILE A 306 9.07 -0.33 -0.30
C ILE A 306 7.80 -1.03 0.20
N GLU A 307 7.14 -0.47 1.21
CA GLU A 307 5.96 -1.10 1.80
C GLU A 307 4.75 -1.09 0.84
N ILE A 308 4.56 0.00 0.08
CA ILE A 308 3.53 0.05 -0.98
C ILE A 308 3.76 -1.07 -2.00
N ARG A 309 5.01 -1.28 -2.45
CA ARG A 309 5.32 -2.38 -3.39
C ARG A 309 5.04 -3.75 -2.79
N ASN A 310 5.33 -3.95 -1.50
CA ASN A 310 5.01 -5.20 -0.82
C ASN A 310 3.50 -5.45 -0.78
N MET A 311 2.70 -4.41 -0.51
CA MET A 311 1.24 -4.50 -0.54
C MET A 311 0.70 -4.79 -1.95
N GLU A 312 1.26 -4.16 -2.98
CA GLU A 312 0.91 -4.41 -4.37
C GLU A 312 1.22 -5.85 -4.80
N LEU A 313 2.34 -6.43 -4.34
CA LEU A 313 2.69 -7.82 -4.61
C LEU A 313 1.65 -8.79 -4.03
N ILE A 314 1.22 -8.58 -2.78
CA ILE A 314 0.18 -9.40 -2.13
C ILE A 314 -1.13 -9.36 -2.93
N LEU A 315 -1.56 -8.17 -3.36
CA LEU A 315 -2.78 -8.01 -4.15
C LEU A 315 -2.67 -8.66 -5.53
N ASN A 316 -1.52 -8.54 -6.20
CA ASN A 316 -1.27 -9.17 -7.50
C ASN A 316 -1.26 -10.70 -7.41
N GLU A 317 -0.69 -11.27 -6.35
CA GLU A 317 -0.73 -12.72 -6.10
C GLU A 317 -2.16 -13.21 -5.87
N TRP A 318 -2.95 -12.48 -5.08
CA TRP A 318 -4.36 -12.80 -4.89
C TRP A 318 -5.19 -12.71 -6.18
N GLU A 319 -4.94 -11.71 -7.01
CA GLU A 319 -5.64 -11.56 -8.29
C GLU A 319 -5.35 -12.75 -9.22
N LYS A 320 -4.10 -13.24 -9.24
CA LYS A 320 -3.72 -14.46 -9.99
C LYS A 320 -4.44 -15.69 -9.47
N ASP A 321 -4.51 -15.87 -8.15
CA ASP A 321 -5.23 -16.96 -7.50
C ASP A 321 -6.72 -16.96 -7.88
N CYS A 322 -7.36 -15.78 -7.87
CA CYS A 322 -8.75 -15.63 -8.28
C CYS A 322 -8.96 -15.98 -9.76
N LYS A 323 -8.08 -15.53 -10.66
CA LYS A 323 -8.16 -15.84 -12.10
C LYS A 323 -7.99 -17.34 -12.38
N PHE A 324 -7.11 -18.02 -11.67
CA PHE A 324 -6.89 -19.46 -11.82
C PHE A 324 -8.12 -20.27 -11.39
N ALA A 325 -8.79 -19.86 -10.30
CA ALA A 325 -10.03 -20.48 -9.85
C ALA A 325 -11.20 -20.33 -10.85
N HIS A 326 -11.21 -19.25 -11.65
CA HIS A 326 -12.19 -19.08 -12.72
C HIS A 326 -11.90 -19.94 -13.95
N THR A 327 -10.64 -20.23 -14.25
CA THR A 327 -10.26 -21.02 -15.44
C THR A 327 -10.38 -22.53 -15.20
N SER A 328 -10.16 -23.03 -13.98
CA SER A 328 -10.32 -24.48 -13.70
C SER A 328 -11.77 -24.98 -13.85
N LYS A 329 -12.77 -24.10 -13.69
CA LYS A 329 -14.19 -24.43 -13.92
C LYS A 329 -14.54 -24.68 -15.39
N SER A 330 -13.69 -24.32 -16.35
CA SER A 330 -13.89 -24.61 -17.77
C SER A 330 -13.57 -26.07 -18.16
N LEU A 331 -12.97 -26.85 -17.26
CA LEU A 331 -12.51 -28.23 -17.55
C LEU A 331 -13.42 -29.32 -16.95
N MET A 332 -14.60 -28.95 -16.42
CA MET A 332 -15.56 -29.90 -15.82
C MET A 332 -16.94 -29.96 -16.50
N ASN A 333 -17.04 -29.51 -17.75
CA ASN A 333 -18.09 -29.96 -18.67
C ASN A 333 -17.46 -30.99 -19.62
#